data_AF-A0A317KV46-F1
#
_entry.id   AF-A0A317KV46-F1
#
_cell.length_a   1.000
_cell.length_b   1.000
_cell.length_c   1.000
_cell.angle_alpha   90.00
_cell.angle_beta   90.00
_cell.angle_gamma   90.00
#
_symmetry.space_group_name_H-M   'P 1'
#
loop_
_entity.id
_entity.type
_entity.pdbx_description
1 polymer ?
#
loop_
_entity_poly.entity_id
_entity_poly.type
_entity_poly.pdbx_seq_one_letter_code
_entity_poly.pdbx_strand_id
1 'polypeptide(L)'
;MNWTLIFGCLAILVYLLSPWMNIKTVQRVIGITLFLEIFYLSGHYIMEWPFPTPIILLQLLVVSGLGVALGVCFSKIWPLPLHKGFERIFRTFLIIIPSLGLGMGLQILLQGAYATQAIYLLFALAAWIGSGQFIKVEDSEESVSNSKIASGVS
;
A
#
# COMPACT_ATOMS: atom_id res chain seq x y z
N MET A 1 -13.62 -16.13 11.42
CA MET A 1 -12.79 -15.74 12.58
C MET A 1 -11.32 -16.16 12.42
N ASN A 2 -11.01 -17.42 12.10
CA ASN A 2 -9.62 -17.89 11.97
C ASN A 2 -8.82 -17.21 10.85
N TRP A 3 -9.45 -16.88 9.72
CA TRP A 3 -8.77 -16.26 8.57
C TRP A 3 -8.12 -14.91 8.89
N THR A 4 -8.77 -14.04 9.67
CA THR A 4 -8.20 -12.74 10.06
C THR A 4 -6.89 -12.90 10.82
N LEU A 5 -6.82 -13.88 11.74
CA LEU A 5 -5.61 -14.15 12.51
C LEU A 5 -4.50 -14.73 11.62
N ILE A 6 -4.84 -15.63 10.71
CA ILE A 6 -3.88 -16.20 9.74
C ILE A 6 -3.29 -15.09 8.87
N PHE A 7 -4.13 -14.22 8.29
CA PHE A 7 -3.68 -13.10 7.48
C PHE A 7 -2.93 -12.04 8.30
N GLY A 8 -3.29 -11.84 9.57
CA GLY A 8 -2.56 -10.97 10.49
C GLY A 8 -1.15 -11.50 10.79
N CYS A 9 -1.03 -12.79 11.13
CA CYS A 9 0.26 -13.44 11.30
C CYS A 9 1.10 -13.39 10.02
N LEU A 10 0.48 -13.65 8.86
CA LEU A 10 1.15 -13.54 7.57
C LEU A 10 1.65 -12.12 7.31
N ALA A 11 0.84 -11.10 7.56
CA ALA A 11 1.23 -9.70 7.43
C ALA A 11 2.43 -9.38 8.33
N ILE A 12 2.40 -9.79 9.61
CA ILE A 12 3.52 -9.60 10.53
C ILE A 12 4.78 -10.29 10.02
N LEU A 13 4.66 -11.53 9.53
CA LEU A 13 5.76 -12.29 8.94
C LEU A 13 6.38 -11.57 7.75
N VAL A 14 5.54 -11.04 6.85
CA VAL A 14 5.97 -10.25 5.70
C VAL A 14 6.71 -8.99 6.16
N TYR A 15 6.20 -8.27 7.16
CA TYR A 15 6.86 -7.07 7.69
C TYR A 15 8.16 -7.36 8.44
N LEU A 16 8.29 -8.51 9.10
CA LEU A 16 9.50 -8.88 9.84
C LEU A 16 10.59 -9.47 8.93
N LEU A 17 10.22 -10.30 7.95
CA LEU A 17 11.19 -10.99 7.09
C LEU A 17 11.58 -10.19 5.85
N SER A 18 10.72 -9.27 5.39
CA SER A 18 10.97 -8.56 4.15
C SER A 18 11.94 -7.38 4.40
N PRO A 19 13.16 -7.41 3.83
CA PRO A 19 14.14 -6.34 4.00
C PRO A 19 13.71 -5.01 3.33
N TRP A 20 12.58 -5.03 2.61
CA TRP A 20 12.01 -3.89 1.91
C TRP A 20 11.06 -3.06 2.78
N MET A 21 10.73 -3.54 3.99
CA MET A 21 9.72 -2.92 4.86
C MET A 21 10.38 -2.05 5.91
N ASN A 22 10.59 -0.79 5.54
CA ASN A 22 11.17 0.21 6.43
C ASN A 22 10.15 0.73 7.46
N ILE A 23 10.64 1.40 8.50
CA ILE A 23 9.82 2.07 9.52
C ILE A 23 8.80 3.04 8.90
N LYS A 24 9.16 3.69 7.79
CA LYS A 24 8.29 4.61 7.03
C LYS A 24 7.10 3.88 6.39
N THR A 25 7.28 2.62 6.00
CA THR A 25 6.21 1.78 5.43
C THR A 25 5.23 1.38 6.52
N VAL A 26 5.72 0.99 7.70
CA VAL A 26 4.90 0.70 8.89
C VAL A 26 4.10 1.94 9.31
N GLN A 27 4.75 3.10 9.39
CA GLN A 27 4.08 4.36 9.72
C GLN A 27 2.95 4.71 8.74
N ARG A 28 3.12 4.40 7.44
CA ARG A 28 2.06 4.57 6.45
C ARG A 28 0.89 3.61 6.66
N VAL A 29 1.15 2.34 6.94
CA VAL A 29 0.06 1.39 7.26
C VAL A 29 -0.74 1.91 8.44
N ILE A 30 -0.06 2.32 9.51
CA ILE A 30 -0.72 2.86 10.70
C ILE A 30 -1.52 4.12 10.34
N GLY A 31 -0.93 5.05 9.59
CA GLY A 31 -1.62 6.28 9.17
C GLY A 31 -2.86 6.03 8.30
N ILE A 32 -2.75 5.14 7.31
CA ILE A 32 -3.88 4.75 6.45
C ILE A 32 -4.96 4.06 7.30
N THR A 33 -4.56 3.16 8.20
CA THR A 33 -5.50 2.43 9.07
C THR A 33 -6.23 3.40 9.99
N LEU A 34 -5.52 4.28 10.70
CA LEU A 34 -6.13 5.30 11.58
C LEU A 34 -7.06 6.23 10.81
N PHE A 35 -6.67 6.67 9.62
CA PHE A 35 -7.54 7.48 8.76
C PHE A 35 -8.83 6.74 8.41
N LEU A 36 -8.72 5.45 8.08
CA LEU A 36 -9.87 4.61 7.75
C LEU A 36 -10.77 4.33 8.96
N GLU A 37 -10.19 4.15 10.14
CA GLU A 37 -10.95 4.00 11.38
C GLU A 37 -11.74 5.28 11.69
N ILE A 38 -11.11 6.46 11.58
CA ILE A 38 -11.80 7.74 11.75
C ILE A 38 -12.90 7.90 10.69
N PHE A 39 -12.64 7.52 9.44
CA PHE A 39 -13.63 7.57 8.37
C PHE A 39 -14.84 6.66 8.65
N TYR A 40 -14.61 5.41 9.06
CA TYR A 40 -15.68 4.48 9.41
C TYR A 40 -16.46 4.93 10.64
N LEU A 41 -15.77 5.44 11.66
CA LEU A 41 -16.40 5.95 12.87
C LEU A 41 -17.24 7.20 12.56
N SER A 42 -16.74 8.11 11.72
CA SER A 42 -17.50 9.26 11.25
C SER A 42 -18.72 8.83 10.43
N GLY A 43 -18.56 7.83 9.54
CA GLY A 43 -19.66 7.25 8.77
C GLY A 43 -20.73 6.61 9.65
N HIS A 44 -20.35 5.98 10.76
CA HIS A 44 -21.31 5.48 11.76
C HIS A 44 -22.15 6.61 12.35
N TYR A 45 -21.53 7.72 12.77
CA TYR A 45 -22.24 8.83 13.41
C TYR A 45 -23.05 9.70 12.43
N ILE A 46 -22.64 9.79 11.16
CA ILE A 46 -23.29 10.67 10.16
C ILE A 46 -24.31 9.89 9.30
N MET A 47 -23.97 8.67 8.90
CA MET A 47 -24.74 7.86 7.93
C MET A 47 -25.33 6.58 8.54
N GLU A 48 -25.30 6.44 9.87
CA GLU A 48 -25.85 5.29 10.60
C GLU A 48 -25.28 3.93 10.12
N TRP A 49 -24.04 3.93 9.63
CA TRP A 49 -23.34 2.69 9.26
C TRP A 49 -23.20 1.76 10.48
N PRO A 50 -23.06 0.44 10.31
CA PRO A 50 -22.87 -0.47 11.44
C PRO A 50 -21.61 -0.10 12.24
N PHE A 51 -21.71 -0.15 13.57
CA PHE A 51 -20.60 0.21 14.46
C PHE A 51 -19.35 -0.65 14.18
N PRO A 52 -18.15 -0.05 14.04
CA PRO A 52 -16.93 -0.79 13.77
C PRO A 52 -16.51 -1.59 15.01
N THR A 53 -16.88 -2.88 15.04
CA THR A 53 -16.46 -3.79 16.12
C THR A 53 -14.94 -3.97 16.13
N PRO A 54 -14.32 -4.35 17.28
CA PRO A 54 -12.87 -4.53 17.37
C PRO A 54 -12.29 -5.51 16.33
N ILE A 55 -13.09 -6.50 15.91
CA ILE A 55 -12.67 -7.45 14.87
C ILE A 55 -12.54 -6.77 13.50
N ILE A 56 -13.41 -5.80 13.20
CA ILE A 56 -13.40 -5.02 11.97
C ILE A 56 -12.17 -4.11 11.95
N LEU A 57 -11.85 -3.46 13.08
CA LEU A 57 -10.64 -2.64 13.20
C LEU A 57 -9.39 -3.47 12.90
N LEU A 58 -9.29 -4.68 13.45
CA LEU A 58 -8.20 -5.59 13.14
C LEU A 58 -8.19 -6.01 11.66
N GLN A 59 -9.36 -6.29 11.07
CA GLN A 59 -9.45 -6.59 9.63
C GLN A 59 -8.96 -5.43 8.78
N LEU A 60 -9.34 -4.18 9.10
CA LEU A 60 -8.87 -2.99 8.40
C LEU A 60 -7.35 -2.87 8.47
N LEU A 61 -6.75 -3.10 9.64
CA LEU A 61 -5.31 -3.09 9.82
C LEU A 61 -4.61 -4.15 8.96
N VAL A 62 -5.12 -5.39 8.96
CA VAL A 62 -4.55 -6.49 8.19
C VAL A 62 -4.67 -6.23 6.68
N VAL A 63 -5.85 -5.79 6.22
CA VAL A 63 -6.12 -5.49 4.81
C VAL A 63 -5.26 -4.32 4.33
N SER A 64 -5.19 -3.24 5.11
CA SER A 64 -4.34 -2.08 4.84
C SER A 64 -2.87 -2.49 4.76
N GLY A 65 -2.39 -3.27 5.73
CA GLY A 65 -1.02 -3.77 5.78
C GLY A 65 -0.64 -4.63 4.57
N LEU A 66 -1.51 -5.57 4.21
CA LEU A 66 -1.33 -6.42 3.03
C LEU A 66 -1.43 -5.64 1.72
N GLY A 67 -2.37 -4.70 1.63
CA GLY A 67 -2.49 -3.81 0.47
C GLY A 67 -1.21 -3.00 0.27
N VAL A 68 -0.72 -2.31 1.31
CA VAL A 68 0.54 -1.56 1.25
C VAL A 68 1.71 -2.47 0.88
N ALA A 69 1.81 -3.67 1.46
CA ALA A 69 2.86 -4.64 1.13
C ALA A 69 2.81 -5.04 -0.36
N LEU A 70 1.62 -5.31 -0.89
CA LEU A 70 1.42 -5.59 -2.32
C LEU A 70 1.87 -4.40 -3.19
N GLY A 71 1.51 -3.18 -2.79
CA GLY A 71 1.95 -1.95 -3.43
C GLY A 71 3.47 -1.84 -3.51
N VAL A 72 4.15 -2.08 -2.39
CA VAL A 72 5.62 -2.07 -2.27
C VAL A 72 6.24 -3.15 -3.17
N CYS A 73 5.72 -4.38 -3.15
CA CYS A 73 6.18 -5.46 -4.02
C CYS A 73 6.01 -5.13 -5.51
N PHE A 74 4.85 -4.59 -5.90
CA PHE A 74 4.57 -4.20 -7.29
C PHE A 74 5.51 -3.10 -7.76
N SER A 75 5.82 -2.15 -6.88
CA SER A 75 6.74 -1.06 -7.19
C SER A 75 8.19 -1.51 -7.38
N LYS A 76 8.54 -2.70 -6.86
CA LYS A 76 9.82 -3.36 -7.16
C LYS A 76 9.80 -4.11 -8.50
N ILE A 77 8.74 -4.86 -8.78
CA ILE A 77 8.60 -5.62 -10.06
C ILE A 77 8.55 -4.66 -11.23
N TRP A 78 7.87 -3.54 -11.05
CA TRP A 78 7.76 -2.48 -12.05
C TRP A 78 8.19 -1.16 -11.39
N PRO A 79 9.47 -0.75 -11.48
CA PRO A 79 9.97 0.51 -10.89
C PRO A 79 9.46 1.75 -11.62
N LEU A 80 9.38 2.90 -10.94
CA LEU A 80 8.76 4.10 -11.51
C LEU A 80 9.69 4.73 -12.54
N PRO A 81 9.21 5.05 -13.76
CA PRO A 81 10.01 5.82 -14.71
C PRO A 81 10.32 7.21 -14.10
N LEU A 82 11.55 7.68 -14.32
CA LEU A 82 12.07 8.96 -13.80
C LEU A 82 11.29 10.18 -14.35
N HIS A 83 10.69 10.05 -15.53
CA HIS A 83 9.93 11.11 -16.16
C HIS A 83 8.61 11.36 -15.43
N LYS A 84 8.43 12.58 -14.93
CA LYS A 84 7.15 13.05 -14.39
C LYS A 84 6.16 13.25 -15.55
N GLY A 85 5.39 12.21 -15.86
CA GLY A 85 4.35 12.24 -16.91
C GLY A 85 3.12 11.42 -16.58
N PHE A 86 2.11 11.44 -17.46
CA PHE A 86 0.88 10.64 -17.37
C PHE A 86 1.15 9.14 -17.20
N GLU A 87 2.26 8.66 -17.73
CA GLU A 87 2.71 7.27 -17.61
C GLU A 87 2.90 6.83 -16.15
N ARG A 88 3.35 7.74 -15.27
CA ARG A 88 3.46 7.47 -13.82
C ARG A 88 2.09 7.20 -13.21
N ILE A 89 1.09 8.01 -13.57
CA ILE A 89 -0.29 7.89 -13.07
C ILE A 89 -0.90 6.60 -13.58
N PHE A 90 -0.81 6.33 -14.88
CA PHE A 90 -1.32 5.11 -15.52
C PHE A 90 -0.73 3.84 -14.91
N ARG A 91 0.58 3.82 -14.63
CA ARG A 91 1.24 2.69 -13.99
C ARG A 91 0.75 2.44 -12.57
N THR A 92 0.56 3.51 -11.78
CA THR A 92 -0.05 3.38 -10.45
C THR A 92 -1.54 3.04 -10.50
N PHE A 93 -2.27 3.42 -11.54
CA PHE A 93 -3.66 3.00 -11.75
C PHE A 93 -3.76 1.53 -12.14
N LEU A 94 -2.80 1.02 -12.92
CA LEU A 94 -2.76 -0.39 -13.33
C LEU A 94 -2.63 -1.35 -12.15
N ILE A 95 -2.08 -0.93 -10.99
CA ILE A 95 -2.06 -1.77 -9.78
C ILE A 95 -3.45 -1.93 -9.16
N ILE A 96 -4.37 -1.00 -9.41
CA ILE A 96 -5.72 -1.01 -8.83
C ILE A 96 -6.48 -2.23 -9.36
N ILE A 97 -6.32 -2.58 -10.64
CA ILE A 97 -7.01 -3.73 -11.25
C ILE A 97 -6.70 -5.06 -10.53
N PRO A 98 -5.43 -5.52 -10.43
CA PRO A 98 -5.10 -6.74 -9.70
C PRO A 98 -5.37 -6.61 -8.19
N SER A 99 -5.23 -5.39 -7.63
CA SER A 99 -5.52 -5.17 -6.21
C SER A 99 -7.01 -5.28 -5.89
N LEU A 100 -7.90 -4.82 -6.78
CA LEU A 100 -9.34 -4.97 -6.61
C LEU A 100 -9.74 -6.45 -6.67
N GLY A 101 -9.18 -7.21 -7.62
CA GLY A 101 -9.42 -8.65 -7.72
C GLY A 101 -8.96 -9.40 -6.46
N LEU A 102 -7.75 -9.11 -5.99
CA LEU A 102 -7.22 -9.67 -4.73
C LEU A 102 -8.02 -9.20 -3.52
N GLY A 103 -8.44 -7.95 -3.49
CA GLY A 103 -9.25 -7.36 -2.44
C GLY A 103 -10.64 -8.00 -2.35
N MET A 104 -11.27 -8.31 -3.49
CA MET A 104 -12.53 -9.06 -3.54
C MET A 104 -12.36 -10.49 -3.04
N GLY A 105 -11.28 -11.17 -3.44
CA GLY A 105 -10.96 -12.49 -2.91
C GLY A 105 -10.76 -12.47 -1.40
N LEU A 106 -10.00 -11.49 -0.89
CA LEU A 106 -9.75 -11.31 0.53
C LEU A 106 -11.03 -10.96 1.30
N GLN A 107 -11.91 -10.15 0.72
CA GLN A 107 -13.21 -9.82 1.29
C GLN A 107 -14.11 -11.05 1.43
N ILE A 108 -14.19 -11.90 0.40
CA ILE A 108 -14.95 -13.15 0.45
C ILE A 108 -14.39 -14.07 1.55
N LEU A 109 -13.07 -14.15 1.70
CA LEU A 109 -12.42 -14.98 2.72
C LEU A 109 -12.60 -14.45 4.15
N LEU A 110 -12.61 -13.12 4.34
CA LEU A 110 -12.68 -12.49 5.66
C LEU A 110 -14.12 -12.25 6.15
N GLN A 111 -15.05 -11.93 5.26
CA GLN A 111 -16.42 -11.51 5.60
C GLN A 111 -17.51 -12.39 4.96
N GLY A 112 -17.16 -13.29 4.05
CA GLY A 112 -18.13 -14.15 3.37
C GLY A 112 -18.90 -13.43 2.25
N ALA A 113 -20.03 -14.01 1.83
CA ALA A 113 -20.83 -13.52 0.70
C ALA A 113 -21.57 -12.20 0.97
N TYR A 114 -21.85 -11.87 2.23
CA TYR A 114 -22.51 -10.65 2.66
C TYR A 114 -21.49 -9.65 3.22
N ALA A 115 -20.58 -9.23 2.36
CA ALA A 115 -19.60 -8.22 2.74
C ALA A 115 -20.25 -6.83 2.70
N THR A 116 -20.65 -6.35 3.87
CA THR A 116 -21.19 -5.00 4.10
C THR A 116 -20.12 -3.91 4.07
N GLN A 117 -18.84 -4.27 3.93
CA GLN A 117 -17.73 -3.33 3.96
C GLN A 117 -16.97 -3.33 2.63
N ALA A 118 -16.54 -2.15 2.21
CA ALA A 118 -15.80 -1.94 0.98
C ALA A 118 -14.31 -2.34 1.11
N ILE A 119 -14.02 -3.51 1.69
CA ILE A 119 -12.65 -4.00 1.96
C ILE A 119 -11.83 -4.07 0.67
N TYR A 120 -12.43 -4.48 -0.45
CA TYR A 120 -11.74 -4.52 -1.73
C TYR A 120 -11.25 -3.14 -2.20
N LEU A 121 -12.03 -2.07 -1.99
CA LEU A 121 -11.62 -0.70 -2.32
C LEU A 121 -10.50 -0.23 -1.40
N LEU A 122 -10.61 -0.52 -0.10
CA LEU A 122 -9.60 -0.18 0.90
C LEU A 122 -8.26 -0.84 0.59
N PHE A 123 -8.30 -2.12 0.24
CA PHE A 123 -7.12 -2.88 -0.18
C PHE A 123 -6.49 -2.26 -1.43
N ALA A 124 -7.29 -1.95 -2.45
CA ALA A 124 -6.80 -1.36 -3.69
C ALA A 124 -6.22 0.05 -3.49
N LEU A 125 -6.84 0.88 -2.65
CA LEU A 125 -6.32 2.19 -2.26
C LEU A 125 -5.00 2.06 -1.47
N ALA A 126 -4.93 1.14 -0.51
CA ALA A 126 -3.73 0.87 0.26
C ALA A 126 -2.57 0.41 -0.64
N ALA A 127 -2.85 -0.49 -1.59
CA ALA A 127 -1.87 -0.94 -2.59
C ALA A 127 -1.42 0.18 -3.52
N TRP A 128 -2.34 1.04 -3.95
CA TRP A 128 -2.00 2.20 -4.75
C TRP A 128 -1.08 3.18 -3.99
N ILE A 129 -1.42 3.54 -2.75
CA ILE A 129 -0.59 4.44 -1.91
C ILE A 129 0.78 3.79 -1.61
N GLY A 130 0.81 2.47 -1.39
CA GLY A 130 2.05 1.71 -1.20
C GLY A 130 2.96 1.70 -2.43
N SER A 131 2.39 1.62 -3.63
CA SER A 131 3.12 1.55 -4.91
C SER A 131 3.95 2.79 -5.23
N GLY A 132 3.62 3.94 -4.63
CA GLY A 132 4.36 5.19 -4.80
C GLY A 132 5.73 5.27 -4.10
N GLN A 133 6.20 4.22 -3.40
CA GLN A 133 7.42 4.30 -2.57
C GLN A 133 8.74 4.27 -3.33
N PHE A 134 8.88 3.52 -4.42
CA PHE A 134 10.16 3.42 -5.13
C PHE A 134 10.17 4.30 -6.38
N ILE A 135 10.73 5.51 -6.23
CA ILE A 135 11.15 6.33 -7.35
C ILE A 135 12.53 5.82 -7.74
N LYS A 136 12.74 5.51 -9.03
CA LYS A 136 14.06 5.13 -9.54
C LYS A 136 15.02 6.28 -9.19
N VAL A 137 16.00 5.99 -8.34
CA VAL A 137 17.08 6.92 -8.03
C VAL A 137 17.91 7.00 -9.31
N GLU A 138 18.10 8.22 -9.82
CA GLU A 138 19.13 8.48 -10.82
C GLU A 138 20.47 8.11 -10.18
N ASP A 139 21.19 7.17 -10.77
CA ASP A 139 22.65 7.11 -10.65
C ASP A 139 23.19 8.45 -11.19
N SER A 140 23.16 9.46 -10.32
CA SER A 140 23.61 10.82 -10.58
C SER A 140 24.96 11.05 -9.92
N GLU A 141 25.78 10.01 -9.83
CA GLU A 141 27.13 10.09 -9.27
C GLU A 141 28.26 10.15 -10.33
N GLU A 142 28.01 9.97 -11.63
CA GLU A 142 29.13 9.88 -12.61
C GLU A 142 29.33 11.04 -13.59
N SER A 143 28.38 11.96 -13.80
CA SER A 143 28.55 12.99 -14.85
C SER A 143 29.08 14.36 -14.39
N VAL A 144 29.14 14.64 -13.08
CA VAL A 144 29.63 15.95 -12.57
C VAL A 144 31.12 15.93 -12.20
N SER A 145 31.72 14.74 -11.96
CA SER A 145 33.15 14.64 -11.66
C SER A 145 34.04 14.82 -12.90
N ASN A 146 33.60 14.34 -14.07
CA ASN A 146 34.40 14.43 -15.29
C ASN A 146 34.43 15.81 -15.97
N SER A 147 33.47 16.71 -15.69
CA SER A 147 33.50 18.06 -16.28
C SER A 147 34.44 19.02 -15.55
N LYS A 148 34.67 18.82 -14.24
CA LYS A 148 35.61 19.64 -13.46
C LYS A 148 37.08 19.26 -13.67
N ILE A 149 37.36 18.01 -14.04
CA ILE A 149 38.72 17.57 -14.37
C ILE A 149 39.14 18.07 -15.76
N ALA A 150 38.19 18.17 -16.70
CA ALA A 150 38.44 18.68 -18.05
C ALA A 150 38.59 20.21 -18.14
N SER A 151 38.03 20.98 -17.19
CA SER A 151 38.07 22.45 -17.21
C SER A 151 39.15 23.06 -16.31
N GLY A 152 40.04 22.24 -15.74
CA GLY A 152 41.11 22.65 -14.82
C GLY A 152 42.52 22.56 -15.40
N VAL A 153 42.66 22.26 -16.69
CA VAL A 153 43.95 22.23 -17.40
C VAL A 153 43.87 23.08 -18.65
N SER A 154 44.06 24.40 -18.48
CA SER A 154 44.70 25.30 -19.44
C SER A 154 44.86 26.68 -18.81
#